data_AF-A0A267M107-F1
#
_entry.id   AF-A0A267M107-F1
#
_cell.length_a   1.000
_cell.length_b   1.000
_cell.length_c   1.000
_cell.angle_alpha   90.00
_cell.angle_beta   90.00
_cell.angle_gamma   90.00
#
_symmetry.space_group_name_H-M   'P 1'
#
loop_
_entity.id
_entity.type
_entity.pdbx_description
1 polymer ?
#
loop_
_entity_poly.entity_id
_entity_poly.type
_entity_poly.pdbx_seq_one_letter_code
_entity_poly.pdbx_strand_id
1 'polypeptide(L)' 'IISYYIDIDHKREIEEIVALPRVGINQSDPEWAQKKLRFIVSGNPYVSDIKKKDIKKNHGFI' A
#
# COMPACT_ATOMS: atom_id res chain seq x y z
N ILE A 1 19.27 20.11 5.62
CA ILE A 1 18.42 19.81 4.44
C ILE A 1 18.38 18.29 4.32
N ILE A 2 17.20 17.67 4.42
CA ILE A 2 17.05 16.21 4.23
C ILE A 2 16.72 15.99 2.76
N SER A 3 17.60 15.31 2.02
CA SER A 3 17.37 14.93 0.64
C SER A 3 16.72 13.55 0.58
N TYR A 4 15.62 13.42 -0.16
CA TYR A 4 15.02 12.12 -0.51
C TYR A 4 15.58 11.65 -1.85
N TYR A 5 16.06 10.41 -1.92
CA TYR A 5 16.55 9.79 -3.15
C TYR A 5 15.61 8.65 -3.56
N ILE A 6 15.25 8.59 -4.84
CA ILE A 6 14.45 7.53 -5.44
C ILE A 6 15.38 6.77 -6.37
N ASP A 7 15.60 5.49 -6.09
CA ASP A 7 16.34 4.59 -6.96
C ASP A 7 15.43 4.15 -8.11
N ILE A 8 15.77 4.55 -9.33
CA ILE A 8 15.06 4.20 -10.57
C ILE A 8 15.77 3.12 -11.38
N ASP A 9 17.01 2.79 -11.00
CA ASP A 9 17.87 1.86 -11.74
C ASP A 9 17.70 0.42 -11.24
N HIS A 10 17.37 0.23 -9.96
CA HIS A 10 17.18 -1.09 -9.36
C HIS A 10 15.71 -1.34 -9.02
N LYS A 11 15.08 -2.24 -9.78
CA LYS A 11 13.74 -2.75 -9.46
C LYS A 11 13.83 -3.72 -8.28
N ARG A 12 12.96 -3.53 -7.29
CA ARG A 12 12.78 -4.47 -6.17
C ARG A 12 11.67 -5.46 -6.47
N GLU A 13 11.85 -6.70 -6.02
CA GLU A 13 10.81 -7.71 -6.11
C GLU A 13 9.78 -7.51 -5.00
N ILE A 14 8.50 -7.65 -5.35
CA ILE A 14 7.39 -7.46 -4.43
C ILE A 14 7.13 -8.80 -3.75
N GLU A 15 7.04 -8.79 -2.42
CA GLU A 15 6.70 -9.99 -1.67
C GLU A 15 5.23 -10.39 -1.86
N GLU A 16 4.31 -9.43 -1.74
CA GLU A 16 2.88 -9.68 -1.81
C GLU A 16 2.08 -8.42 -2.21
N ILE A 17 1.12 -8.59 -3.11
CA ILE A 17 0.12 -7.56 -3.47
C ILE A 17 -1.21 -7.93 -2.83
N VAL A 18 -1.82 -6.98 -2.10
CA VAL A 18 -3.14 -7.17 -1.48
C VAL A 18 -4.18 -6.21 -2.05
N ALA A 19 -5.42 -6.69 -2.14
CA ALA A 19 -6.56 -5.92 -2.61
C ALA A 19 -7.46 -5.49 -1.44
N LEU A 20 -7.69 -4.17 -1.31
CA LEU A 20 -8.44 -3.54 -0.23
C LEU A 20 -9.61 -2.70 -0.79
N PRO A 21 -10.62 -2.39 0.04
CA PRO A 21 -11.57 -1.32 -0.26
C PRO A 21 -10.85 0.01 -0.53
N ARG A 22 -11.46 0.84 -1.36
CA ARG A 22 -10.93 2.17 -1.68
C ARG A 22 -11.14 3.11 -0.48
N VAL A 23 -10.20 4.03 -0.28
CA VAL A 23 -10.29 5.08 0.74
C VAL A 23 -11.01 6.30 0.15
N GLY A 24 -11.89 6.94 0.91
CA GLY A 24 -12.56 8.18 0.50
C GLY A 24 -13.73 8.01 -0.47
N ILE A 25 -14.25 6.80 -0.67
CA ILE A 25 -15.48 6.57 -1.43
C ILE A 25 -16.73 6.78 -0.55
N ASN A 26 -17.82 7.24 -1.17
CA ASN A 26 -19.14 7.32 -0.54
C ASN A 26 -19.56 5.95 0.01
N GLN A 27 -19.89 5.91 1.31
CA GLN A 27 -20.25 4.68 2.02
C GLN A 27 -21.75 4.32 1.91
N SER A 28 -22.58 5.21 1.35
CA SER A 28 -24.02 5.00 1.17
C SER A 28 -24.35 3.93 0.13
N ASP A 29 -23.39 3.54 -0.72
CA ASP A 29 -23.50 2.40 -1.62
C ASP A 29 -22.53 1.29 -1.16
N PRO A 30 -23.02 0.32 -0.37
CA PRO A 30 -22.17 -0.72 0.21
C PRO A 30 -21.53 -1.63 -0.85
N GLU A 31 -22.20 -1.82 -2.00
CA GLU A 31 -21.69 -2.69 -3.06
C GLU A 31 -20.38 -2.12 -3.62
N TRP A 32 -20.35 -0.83 -3.92
CA TRP A 32 -19.16 -0.18 -4.48
C TRP A 32 -18.14 0.26 -3.43
N ALA A 33 -18.59 0.54 -2.21
CA ALA A 33 -17.73 0.93 -1.10
C ALA A 33 -16.86 -0.24 -0.61
N GLN A 34 -17.40 -1.46 -0.57
CA GLN A 34 -16.69 -2.65 -0.05
C GLN A 34 -15.90 -3.41 -1.12
N LYS A 35 -16.07 -3.08 -2.41
CA LYS A 35 -15.30 -3.73 -3.48
C LYS A 35 -13.81 -3.47 -3.33
N LYS A 36 -13.04 -4.56 -3.39
CA LYS A 36 -11.58 -4.58 -3.25
C LYS A 36 -10.88 -4.10 -4.53
N LEU A 37 -10.89 -2.79 -4.75
CA LEU A 37 -10.37 -2.14 -5.95
C LEU A 37 -9.14 -1.28 -5.70
N ARG A 38 -8.52 -1.38 -4.52
CA ARG A 38 -7.28 -0.70 -4.16
C ARG A 38 -6.18 -1.75 -3.99
N PHE A 39 -5.17 -1.72 -4.85
CA PHE A 39 -4.05 -2.66 -4.81
C PHE A 39 -2.83 -1.99 -4.18
N ILE A 40 -2.23 -2.64 -3.19
CA ILE A 40 -1.07 -2.12 -2.47
C ILE A 40 -0.03 -3.23 -2.26
N VAL A 41 1.22 -2.84 -2.03
CA VAL A 41 2.26 -3.75 -1.54
C VAL A 41 2.08 -3.97 -0.04
N SER A 42 1.94 -5.22 0.37
CA SER A 42 1.75 -5.64 1.77
C SER A 42 2.96 -5.21 2.61
N GLY A 43 2.72 -4.53 3.74
CA GLY A 43 3.77 -4.12 4.67
C GLY A 43 4.64 -2.94 4.24
N ASN A 44 4.27 -2.24 3.16
CA ASN A 44 4.99 -1.06 2.69
C ASN A 44 4.61 0.19 3.53
N PRO A 45 5.56 0.84 4.23
CA PRO A 45 5.30 1.98 5.11
C PRO A 45 4.87 3.26 4.37
N TYR A 46 5.04 3.31 3.05
CA TYR A 46 4.65 4.45 2.21
C TYR A 46 3.19 4.39 1.74
N VAL A 47 2.47 3.30 2.05
CA VAL A 47 1.06 3.16 1.72
C VAL A 47 0.20 3.95 2.72
N SER A 48 -0.73 4.74 2.19
CA SER A 48 -1.69 5.48 3.03
C SER A 48 -2.57 4.55 3.86
N ASP A 49 -2.96 4.98 5.07
CA ASP A 49 -3.87 4.23 5.96
C ASP A 49 -3.35 2.84 6.41
N ILE A 50 -2.04 2.59 6.31
CA ILE A 50 -1.42 1.39 6.86
C ILE A 50 -1.27 1.50 8.38
N LYS A 51 -1.59 0.43 9.12
CA LYS A 51 -1.35 0.38 10.57
C LYS A 51 0.11 0.07 10.82
N LYS A 52 0.71 0.71 11.84
CA LYS A 52 2.13 0.51 12.20
C LYS A 52 2.52 -0.97 12.41
N LYS A 53 1.61 -1.76 12.98
CA LYS A 53 1.80 -3.20 13.22
C LYS A 53 1.88 -4.05 11.94
N ASP A 54 1.34 -3.54 10.84
CA ASP A 54 1.26 -4.26 9.57
C ASP A 54 2.48 -3.93 8.68
N ILE A 55 3.33 -2.97 9.08
CA ILE A 55 4.57 -2.62 8.38
C ILE A 55 5.58 -3.75 8.56
N LYS A 56 6.07 -4.30 7.45
CA LYS A 56 7.12 -5.32 7.46
C LYS A 56 8.51 -4.68 7.50
N LYS A 57 9.48 -5.37 8.10
CA LYS A 57 10.87 -4.88 8.21
C LYS A 57 11.54 -4.62 6.85
N ASN A 58 11.20 -5.43 5.86
CA ASN A 58 11.65 -5.32 4.46
C ASN A 58 10.78 -4.35 3.62
N HIS A 59 9.82 -3.65 4.23
CA HIS A 59 8.89 -2.74 3.55
C HIS A 59 8.06 -3.42 2.43
N GLY A 60 7.89 -4.74 2.49
CA GLY A 60 7.13 -5.52 1.51
C GLY A 60 7.92 -5.95 0.26
N PHE A 61 9.24 -5.87 0.29
CA PHE A 61 10.13 -6.27 -0.81
C PHE A 61 11.01 -7.47 -0.43
N ILE A 62 11.33 -8.33 -1.41
CA ILE A 62 12.27 -9.44 -1.25
C ILE A 62 13.70 -8.97 -1.50
#